data_AF-A0A0F4IC99-F1
#
_entry.id   AF-A0A0F4IC99-F1
#
_cell.length_a   1.000
_cell.length_b   1.000
_cell.length_c   1.000
_cell.angle_alpha   90.00
_cell.angle_beta   90.00
_cell.angle_gamma   90.00
#
_symmetry.space_group_name_H-M   'P 1'
#
loop_
_entity.id
_entity.type
_entity.pdbx_description
1 polymer ?
#
loop_
_entity_poly.entity_id
_entity_poly.type
_entity_poly.pdbx_seq_one_letter_code
_entity_poly.pdbx_strand_id
1 'polypeptide(L)'
;MTSTPACPRCGQTPLTALRVEYTRNRWGGSGPTPRPEEWWECSGCGWVGYRDTGTGPLTPMRRPEGGEADCFFCGEEGGNVVSEPWRREDGELRDWVVCLSCGTSNQRRVRGLPGGG
;
A
#
# COMPACT_ATOMS: atom_id res chain seq x y z
N MET A 1 21.70 -11.80 5.89
CA MET A 1 20.42 -12.48 5.64
C MET A 1 19.32 -11.62 6.23
N THR A 2 18.54 -10.93 5.41
CA THR A 2 17.43 -10.08 5.89
C THR A 2 16.31 -11.02 6.33
N SER A 3 16.08 -11.14 7.63
CA SER A 3 15.01 -12.00 8.16
C SER A 3 13.66 -11.45 7.72
N THR A 4 12.78 -12.34 7.24
CA THR A 4 11.40 -11.96 6.94
C THR A 4 10.68 -11.63 8.26
N PRO A 5 10.02 -10.47 8.38
CA PRO A 5 9.39 -10.08 9.63
C PRO A 5 8.18 -10.97 9.95
N ALA A 6 7.82 -11.02 11.24
CA ALA A 6 6.59 -11.66 11.69
C ALA A 6 5.38 -10.72 11.50
N CYS A 7 4.20 -11.28 11.30
CA CYS A 7 2.96 -10.50 11.19
C CYS A 7 2.65 -9.76 12.51
N PRO A 8 2.47 -8.43 12.50
CA PRO A 8 2.18 -7.67 13.72
C PRO A 8 0.77 -7.94 14.28
N ARG A 9 -0.12 -8.53 13.48
CA ARG A 9 -1.51 -8.81 13.89
C ARG A 9 -1.70 -10.19 14.52
N CYS A 10 -1.06 -11.23 13.97
CA CYS A 10 -1.28 -12.62 14.40
C CYS A 10 0.01 -13.38 14.76
N GLY A 11 1.18 -12.74 14.63
CA GLY A 11 2.48 -13.36 14.95
C GLY A 11 2.98 -14.39 13.92
N GLN A 12 2.21 -14.68 12.86
CA GLN A 12 2.60 -15.66 11.85
C GLN A 12 3.89 -15.25 11.13
N THR A 13 4.75 -16.23 10.88
CA THR A 13 6.02 -16.11 10.16
C THR A 13 6.24 -17.34 9.26
N PRO A 14 6.83 -17.19 8.06
CA PRO A 14 7.22 -15.94 7.43
C PRO A 14 6.01 -15.18 6.85
N LEU A 15 6.12 -13.86 6.77
CA LEU A 15 5.26 -13.05 5.91
C LEU A 15 5.59 -13.31 4.42
N THR A 16 4.59 -13.26 3.55
CA THR A 16 4.80 -13.37 2.10
C THR A 16 5.31 -12.03 1.57
N ALA A 17 6.50 -12.00 0.99
CA ALA A 17 7.04 -10.79 0.36
C ALA A 17 6.29 -10.46 -0.93
N LEU A 18 5.93 -9.18 -1.09
CA LEU A 18 5.29 -8.64 -2.27
C LEU A 18 6.30 -7.83 -3.06
N ARG A 19 6.48 -8.14 -4.34
CA ARG A 19 7.34 -7.36 -5.24
C ARG A 19 6.50 -6.28 -5.90
N VAL A 20 6.72 -5.02 -5.51
CA VAL A 20 6.03 -3.86 -6.06
C VAL A 20 7.01 -3.03 -6.88
N GLU A 21 6.70 -2.83 -8.15
CA GLU A 21 7.55 -2.09 -9.09
C GLU A 21 6.80 -0.88 -9.65
N TYR A 22 7.50 0.24 -9.84
CA TYR A 22 6.98 1.35 -10.61
C TYR A 22 6.94 0.97 -12.09
N THR A 23 5.74 0.68 -12.59
CA THR A 23 5.52 0.32 -14.02
C THR A 23 4.75 1.41 -14.79
N ARG A 24 4.48 2.55 -14.15
CA ARG A 24 3.65 3.62 -14.70
C ARG A 24 4.23 4.19 -16.00
N ASN A 25 3.39 4.22 -17.05
CA ASN A 25 3.51 4.90 -18.34
C ASN A 25 4.92 4.90 -18.96
N ARG A 26 5.18 4.00 -19.92
CA ARG A 26 6.40 3.88 -20.75
C ARG A 26 6.73 5.09 -21.65
N TRP A 27 6.63 6.33 -21.17
CA TRP A 27 6.96 7.52 -21.97
C TRP A 27 8.46 7.74 -22.18
N GLY A 28 9.34 6.99 -21.50
CA GLY A 28 10.80 7.23 -21.51
C GLY A 28 11.69 6.01 -21.74
N GLY A 29 11.14 4.83 -22.09
CA GLY A 29 11.94 3.64 -22.42
C GLY A 29 12.72 2.97 -21.27
N SER A 30 12.75 3.56 -20.07
CA SER A 30 13.35 2.94 -18.89
C SER A 30 12.52 1.73 -18.41
N GLY A 31 13.22 0.68 -17.98
CA GLY A 31 12.59 -0.47 -17.33
C GLY A 31 11.94 -0.11 -15.99
N PRO A 32 11.11 -0.99 -15.44
CA PRO A 32 10.48 -0.77 -14.14
C PRO A 32 11.55 -0.62 -13.04
N THR A 33 11.32 0.33 -12.13
CA THR A 33 12.20 0.55 -10.98
C THR A 33 11.52 0.00 -9.73
N PRO A 34 12.23 -0.75 -8.86
CA PRO A 34 11.67 -1.16 -7.57
C PRO A 34 11.25 0.03 -6.74
N ARG A 35 10.17 -0.13 -5.99
CA ARG A 35 9.82 0.84 -4.96
C ARG A 35 10.86 0.86 -3.83
N PRO A 36 11.08 2.00 -3.16
CA PRO A 36 11.99 2.08 -2.02
C PRO A 36 11.40 1.44 -0.76
N GLU A 37 10.18 0.91 -0.79
CA GLU A 37 9.59 0.19 0.32
C GLU A 37 9.62 -1.33 0.10
N GLU A 38 9.86 -2.08 1.15
CA GLU A 38 9.68 -3.53 1.19
C GLU A 38 8.25 -3.84 1.61
N TRP A 39 7.55 -4.72 0.88
CA TRP A 39 6.13 -5.01 1.08
C TRP A 39 5.89 -6.46 1.47
N TRP A 40 4.86 -6.67 2.30
CA TRP A 40 4.48 -8.00 2.73
C TRP A 40 2.97 -8.16 2.93
N GLU A 41 2.52 -9.41 2.83
CA GLU A 41 1.20 -9.85 3.25
C GLU A 41 1.26 -11.07 4.17
N CYS A 42 0.26 -11.21 5.03
CA CYS A 42 0.07 -12.35 5.91
C CYS A 42 -1.01 -13.28 5.36
N SER A 43 -0.62 -14.50 4.98
CA SER A 43 -1.57 -15.52 4.50
C SER A 43 -2.56 -16.00 5.57
N GLY A 44 -2.25 -15.81 6.86
CA GLY A 44 -3.12 -16.24 7.96
C GLY A 44 -4.26 -15.29 8.26
N CYS A 45 -4.01 -13.98 8.26
CA CYS A 45 -4.99 -12.96 8.69
C CYS A 45 -5.24 -11.84 7.66
N GLY A 46 -4.66 -11.93 6.47
CA GLY A 46 -4.83 -10.95 5.40
C GLY A 46 -4.19 -9.58 5.66
N TRP A 47 -3.38 -9.44 6.72
CA TRP A 47 -2.64 -8.21 6.97
C TRP A 47 -1.72 -7.89 5.79
N VAL A 48 -1.66 -6.62 5.40
CA VAL A 48 -0.74 -6.12 4.38
C VAL A 48 -0.06 -4.86 4.91
N GLY A 49 1.19 -4.66 4.55
CA GLY A 49 1.93 -3.49 4.98
C GLY A 49 3.32 -3.43 4.36
N TYR A 50 4.05 -2.39 4.74
CA TYR A 50 5.35 -2.10 4.17
C TYR A 50 6.34 -1.64 5.23
N ARG A 51 7.61 -1.55 4.84
CA ARG A 51 8.67 -0.87 5.57
C ARG A 51 9.48 -0.04 4.58
N ASP A 52 9.71 1.24 4.88
CA ASP A 52 10.67 2.05 4.13
C ASP A 52 12.07 1.43 4.24
N THR A 53 12.82 1.34 3.13
CA THR A 53 14.16 0.70 3.09
C THR A 53 15.02 1.10 4.30
N GLY A 54 15.17 0.17 5.25
CA GLY A 54 15.77 0.44 6.56
C GLY A 54 15.29 -0.53 7.63
N THR A 55 15.58 -0.20 8.89
CA THR A 55 15.20 -0.98 10.08
C THR A 55 13.97 -0.43 10.80
N GLY A 56 13.15 0.38 10.11
CA GLY A 56 11.93 0.96 10.65
C GLY A 56 10.85 -0.08 11.00
N PRO A 57 9.81 0.31 11.77
CA PRO A 57 8.67 -0.55 12.04
C PRO A 57 7.89 -0.88 10.76
N LEU A 58 7.15 -1.99 10.77
CA LEU A 58 6.18 -2.28 9.71
C LEU A 58 5.00 -1.30 9.83
N THR A 59 4.69 -0.63 8.72
CA THR A 59 3.54 0.26 8.59
C THR A 59 2.36 -0.51 7.99
N PRO A 60 1.20 -0.57 8.68
CA PRO A 60 0.04 -1.28 8.18
C PRO A 60 -0.62 -0.54 7.02
N MET A 61 -1.18 -1.31 6.10
CA MET A 61 -2.06 -0.85 5.03
C MET A 61 -3.34 -1.69 5.06
N ARG A 62 -4.41 -1.20 4.46
CA ARG A 62 -5.69 -1.92 4.29
C ARG A 62 -6.02 -2.07 2.82
N ARG A 63 -6.66 -3.19 2.45
CA ARG A 63 -7.27 -3.33 1.13
C ARG A 63 -8.61 -2.58 1.17
N PRO A 64 -8.81 -1.54 0.34
CA PRO A 64 -10.09 -0.86 0.28
C PRO A 64 -11.13 -1.74 -0.43
N GLU A 65 -12.41 -1.43 -0.25
CA GLU A 65 -13.53 -2.18 -0.81
C GLU A 65 -14.15 -1.44 -2.01
N GLY A 66 -14.92 -2.17 -2.83
CA GLY A 66 -15.60 -1.62 -4.00
C GLY A 66 -14.62 -1.05 -5.04
N GLY A 67 -15.06 -0.04 -5.80
CA GLY A 67 -14.26 0.53 -6.89
C GLY A 67 -12.96 1.22 -6.45
N GLU A 68 -12.71 1.37 -5.15
CA GLU A 68 -11.43 1.86 -4.64
C GLU A 68 -10.34 0.77 -4.63
N ALA A 69 -10.74 -0.50 -4.66
CA ALA A 69 -9.85 -1.65 -4.73
C ALA A 69 -9.09 -1.72 -6.05
N ASP A 70 -9.66 -1.15 -7.12
CA ASP A 70 -9.16 -1.30 -8.48
C ASP A 70 -8.22 -0.16 -8.87
N CYS A 71 -7.14 -0.49 -9.55
CA CYS A 71 -6.18 0.51 -9.99
C CYS A 71 -6.68 1.22 -11.25
N PHE A 72 -7.09 2.49 -11.12
CA PHE A 72 -7.47 3.32 -12.27
C PHE A 72 -6.39 3.40 -13.37
N PHE A 73 -5.11 3.24 -13.02
CA PHE A 73 -3.99 3.43 -13.95
C PHE A 73 -3.66 2.19 -14.78
N CYS A 74 -3.65 1.00 -14.16
CA CYS A 74 -3.31 -0.24 -14.87
C CYS A 74 -4.52 -1.17 -15.10
N GLY A 75 -5.67 -0.85 -14.50
CA GLY A 75 -6.90 -1.65 -14.60
C GLY A 75 -6.92 -2.90 -13.71
N GLU A 76 -5.92 -3.10 -12.85
CA GLU A 76 -5.88 -4.28 -11.98
C GLU A 76 -6.98 -4.22 -10.93
N GLU A 77 -7.79 -5.27 -10.87
CA GLU A 77 -8.85 -5.44 -9.87
C GLU A 77 -8.26 -5.83 -8.51
N GLY A 78 -8.69 -5.17 -7.43
CA GLY A 78 -8.22 -5.47 -6.07
C GLY A 78 -6.73 -5.19 -5.79
N GLY A 79 -6.03 -4.53 -6.72
CA GLY A 79 -4.61 -4.24 -6.63
C GLY A 79 -4.24 -3.10 -5.68
N ASN A 80 -5.19 -2.25 -5.29
CA ASN A 80 -4.91 -1.11 -4.41
C ASN A 80 -4.85 -1.52 -2.93
N VAL A 81 -3.99 -0.84 -2.20
CA VAL A 81 -3.97 -0.77 -0.75
C VAL A 81 -3.89 0.69 -0.31
N VAL A 82 -4.44 1.00 0.85
CA VAL A 82 -4.47 2.36 1.40
C VAL A 82 -3.98 2.40 2.83
N SER A 83 -3.32 3.49 3.22
CA SER A 83 -2.90 3.70 4.60
C SER A 83 -4.09 4.02 5.51
N GLU A 84 -3.82 4.07 6.82
CA GLU A 84 -4.69 4.79 7.74
C GLU A 84 -4.76 6.28 7.33
N PRO A 85 -5.95 6.92 7.44
CA PRO A 85 -6.08 8.33 7.16
C PRO A 85 -5.32 9.20 8.17
N TRP A 86 -4.70 10.29 7.70
CA TRP A 86 -4.08 11.31 8.54
C TRP A 86 -4.63 12.70 8.21
N ARG A 87 -4.62 13.60 9.19
CA ARG A 87 -4.98 15.01 9.00
C ARG A 87 -3.73 15.82 8.64
N ARG A 88 -3.86 16.67 7.64
CA ARG A 88 -2.89 17.73 7.34
C ARG A 88 -3.10 18.94 8.25
N GLU A 89 -2.14 19.86 8.25
CA GLU A 89 -2.18 21.10 9.03
C GLU A 89 -3.38 22.00 8.67
N ASP A 90 -3.84 21.94 7.43
CA ASP A 90 -5.03 22.63 6.92
C ASP A 90 -6.36 21.95 7.30
N GLY A 91 -6.30 20.87 8.10
CA GLY A 91 -7.46 20.10 8.54
C GLY A 91 -7.93 19.03 7.54
N GLU A 92 -7.33 18.95 6.35
CA GLU A 92 -7.71 18.00 5.30
C GLU A 92 -7.34 16.55 5.67
N LEU A 93 -8.31 15.65 5.57
CA LEU A 93 -8.09 14.21 5.78
C LEU A 93 -7.60 13.55 4.49
N ARG A 94 -6.46 12.85 4.57
CA ARG A 94 -5.87 12.13 3.45
C ARG A 94 -5.50 10.71 3.82
N ASP A 95 -5.50 9.83 2.84
CA ASP A 95 -4.84 8.54 2.90
C ASP A 95 -3.86 8.42 1.72
N TRP A 96 -2.98 7.43 1.80
CA TRP A 96 -2.02 7.11 0.76
C TRP A 96 -2.45 5.83 0.09
N VAL A 97 -2.75 5.89 -1.21
CA VAL A 97 -3.09 4.72 -2.03
C VAL A 97 -1.87 4.25 -2.79
N VAL A 98 -1.67 2.93 -2.86
CA VAL A 98 -0.64 2.25 -3.64
C VAL A 98 -1.25 1.07 -4.37
N CYS A 99 -1.03 0.94 -5.67
CA CYS A 99 -1.32 -0.29 -6.40
C CYS A 99 -0.14 -1.24 -6.28
N LEU A 100 -0.36 -2.42 -5.70
CA LEU A 100 0.66 -3.46 -5.52
C LEU A 100 1.10 -4.08 -6.86
N SER A 101 0.29 -3.98 -7.92
CA SER A 101 0.61 -4.55 -9.23
C SER A 101 1.43 -3.62 -10.11
N CYS A 102 1.07 -2.32 -10.18
CA CYS A 102 1.76 -1.36 -11.04
C CYS A 102 2.65 -0.35 -10.30
N GLY A 103 2.64 -0.38 -8.96
CA GLY A 103 3.41 0.52 -8.09
C GLY A 103 2.96 1.98 -8.11
N THR A 104 1.90 2.32 -8.85
CA THR A 104 1.35 3.69 -8.84
C THR A 104 0.85 4.03 -7.45
N SER A 105 1.26 5.19 -6.94
CA SER A 105 0.82 5.66 -5.63
C SER A 105 0.43 7.13 -5.66
N ASN A 106 -0.54 7.50 -4.83
CA ASN A 106 -0.97 8.89 -4.68
C ASN A 106 -1.48 9.17 -3.27
N GLN A 107 -1.37 10.42 -2.81
CA GLN A 107 -2.11 10.86 -1.63
C GLN A 107 -3.46 11.39 -2.09
N ARG A 108 -4.55 10.75 -1.68
CA ARG A 108 -5.90 11.18 -2.04
C ARG A 108 -6.61 11.82 -0.86
N ARG A 109 -7.60 12.64 -1.17
CA ARG A 109 -8.50 13.22 -0.17
C ARG A 109 -9.51 12.16 0.23
N VAL A 110 -9.66 11.91 1.53
CA VAL A 110 -10.72 11.04 2.04
C VAL A 110 -11.97 11.91 2.18
N ARG A 111 -12.94 11.69 1.28
CA ARG A 111 -14.25 12.36 1.38
C ARG A 111 -15.16 11.52 2.27
N GLY A 112 -15.50 12.06 3.43
CA GLY A 112 -16.42 11.44 4.39
C GLY A 112 -15.71 10.77 5.57
N LEU A 113 -15.93 11.30 6.76
CA LEU A 113 -16.15 10.45 7.94
C LEU A 113 -17.67 10.27 8.07
N PRO A 114 -18.18 9.13 8.57
CA PRO A 114 -19.58 9.02 8.95
C PRO A 114 -19.83 9.99 10.13
N GLY A 115 -20.45 11.12 9.86
CA GLY A 115 -20.78 12.11 10.87
C GLY A 115 -21.04 13.47 10.26
N GLY A 116 -22.31 13.75 9.94
CA GLY A 116 -22.75 15.09 9.52
C GLY A 116 -23.93 15.07 8.55
N GLY A 117 -25.02 14.41 8.95
CA GLY A 117 -26.37 14.67 8.45
C GLY A 117 -27.22 15.17 9.61
#